data_AF-B2B3Q9-F1
#
_entry.id   AF-B2B3Q9-F1
#
_cell.length_a   1.000
_cell.length_b   1.000
_cell.length_c   1.000
_cell.angle_alpha   90.00
_cell.angle_beta   90.00
_cell.angle_gamma   90.00
#
_symmetry.space_group_name_H-M   'P 1'
#
loop_
_entity.id
_entity.type
_entity.pdbx_description
1 polymer ?
#
loop_
_entity_poly.entity_id
_entity_poly.type
_entity_poly.pdbx_seq_one_letter_code
_entity_poly.pdbx_strand_id
1 'polypeptide(L)'
;HDQSESRLLWIKGDPGKGKTMLLCGIIKELERAIVEDGHCRNLAYFFCQATDSRINNAIAVLRGLIYLLGRQQPHLFSYIRKFTDAGTSLSDANTGFALSDILEGMLGDANLKLTYLVIDALDECMGRVVVG
;
A
#
# COMPACT_ATOMS: atom_id res chain seq x y z
N HIS A 1 20.42 -5.07 17.68
CA HIS A 1 18.97 -4.86 17.53
C HIS A 1 18.79 -3.52 16.85
N ASP A 2 18.81 -3.49 15.51
CA ASP A 2 18.31 -2.33 14.76
C ASP A 2 16.85 -2.64 14.44
N GLN A 3 15.93 -2.12 15.26
CA GLN A 3 14.57 -1.94 14.78
C GLN A 3 14.67 -0.91 13.65
N SER A 4 14.49 -1.36 12.42
CA SER A 4 14.27 -0.47 11.27
C SER A 4 13.07 0.43 11.63
N GLU A 5 13.33 1.64 12.12
CA GLU A 5 12.26 2.59 12.42
C GLU A 5 11.51 2.90 11.13
N SER A 6 10.23 2.53 11.09
CA SER A 6 9.32 2.94 10.02
C SER A 6 9.27 4.46 9.98
N ARG A 7 9.84 5.06 8.93
CA ARG A 7 9.85 6.51 8.75
C ARG A 7 8.53 6.97 8.15
N LEU A 8 7.69 7.62 8.96
CA LEU A 8 6.42 8.19 8.53
C LEU A 8 6.57 9.66 8.16
N LEU A 9 6.22 10.01 6.92
CA LEU A 9 6.05 11.40 6.49
C LEU A 9 4.55 11.68 6.29
N TRP A 10 4.01 12.62 7.06
CA TRP A 10 2.61 13.00 6.96
C TRP A 10 2.47 14.44 6.44
N ILE A 11 1.86 14.62 5.27
CA ILE A 11 1.67 15.93 4.63
C ILE A 11 0.22 16.39 4.84
N LYS A 12 0.00 17.48 5.58
CA LYS A 12 -1.33 18.13 5.78
C LYS A 12 -1.39 19.48 5.07
N GLY A 13 -2.59 19.86 4.69
CA GLY A 13 -2.89 21.19 4.16
C GLY A 13 -4.33 21.26 3.65
N ASP A 14 -4.85 22.46 3.49
CA ASP A 14 -6.23 22.66 3.04
C ASP A 14 -6.47 22.08 1.62
N PRO A 15 -7.73 21.84 1.24
CA PRO A 15 -8.09 21.56 -0.15
C PRO A 15 -7.52 22.62 -1.11
N GLY A 16 -7.10 22.19 -2.29
CA GLY A 16 -6.56 23.09 -3.33
C GLY A 16 -5.12 23.59 -3.13
N LYS A 17 -4.40 23.16 -2.08
CA LYS A 17 -3.00 23.58 -1.82
C LYS A 17 -1.93 22.80 -2.59
N GLY A 18 -2.33 21.97 -3.57
CA GLY A 18 -1.39 21.24 -4.43
C GLY A 18 -0.73 20.00 -3.80
N LYS A 19 -1.29 19.43 -2.73
CA LYS A 19 -0.75 18.23 -2.04
C LYS A 19 -0.57 17.03 -2.98
N THR A 20 -1.60 16.70 -3.76
CA THR A 20 -1.53 15.64 -4.76
C THR A 20 -0.42 15.90 -5.78
N MET A 21 -0.29 17.14 -6.27
CA MET A 21 0.76 17.51 -7.23
C MET A 21 2.16 17.38 -6.61
N LEU A 22 2.32 17.75 -5.34
CA LEU A 22 3.56 17.53 -4.60
C LEU A 22 3.89 16.03 -4.50
N LEU A 23 2.92 15.20 -4.10
CA LEU A 23 3.12 13.75 -4.03
C LEU A 23 3.43 13.13 -5.39
N CYS A 24 2.77 13.57 -6.48
CA CYS A 24 3.13 13.17 -7.84
C CYS A 24 4.58 13.52 -8.18
N GLY A 25 5.07 14.69 -7.77
CA GLY A 25 6.47 15.07 -7.92
C GLY A 25 7.42 14.15 -7.16
N ILE A 26 7.11 13.87 -5.89
CA ILE A 26 7.90 12.96 -5.04
C ILE A 26 7.94 11.55 -5.65
N ILE A 27 6.79 11.02 -6.08
CA ILE A 27 6.70 9.70 -6.72
C ILE A 27 7.60 9.62 -7.95
N LYS A 28 7.57 10.63 -8.83
CA LYS A 28 8.44 10.67 -10.03
C LYS A 28 9.92 10.63 -9.68
N GLU A 29 10.33 11.36 -8.64
CA GLU A 29 11.73 11.36 -8.21
C GLU A 29 12.13 10.02 -7.57
N LEU A 30 11.23 9.38 -6.82
CA LEU A 30 11.43 8.04 -6.28
C LEU A 30 11.54 7.00 -7.40
N GLU A 31 10.65 7.05 -8.40
CA GLU A 31 10.70 6.17 -9.58
C GLU A 31 12.05 6.32 -10.30
N ARG A 32 12.53 7.55 -10.51
CA ARG A 32 13.84 7.80 -11.12
C ARG A 32 14.97 7.18 -10.28
N ALA A 33 14.98 7.44 -8.97
CA ALA A 33 16.00 6.91 -8.07
C ALA A 33 16.02 5.37 -8.01
N ILE A 34 14.86 4.73 -8.13
CA ILE A 34 14.72 3.26 -8.19
C ILE A 34 15.29 2.71 -9.51
N VAL A 35 15.12 3.40 -10.62
CA VAL A 35 15.74 2.98 -11.88
C VAL A 35 17.26 3.14 -11.80
N GLU A 36 17.74 4.28 -11.28
CA GLU A 36 19.16 4.58 -11.12
C GLU A 36 19.88 3.59 -10.18
N ASP A 37 19.19 3.06 -9.17
CA ASP A 37 19.75 2.07 -8.24
C ASP A 37 19.67 0.61 -8.74
N GLY A 38 19.17 0.37 -9.96
CA GLY A 38 19.02 -0.97 -10.53
C GLY A 38 17.84 -1.76 -9.97
N HIS A 39 16.77 -1.07 -9.55
CA HIS A 39 15.57 -1.65 -8.93
C HIS A 39 15.86 -2.37 -7.60
N CYS A 40 16.78 -1.84 -6.80
CA CYS A 40 17.12 -2.33 -5.47
C CYS A 40 16.09 -1.93 -4.39
N ARG A 41 15.08 -1.11 -4.74
CA ARG A 41 14.02 -0.63 -3.84
C ARG A 41 12.64 -0.82 -4.48
N ASN A 42 11.59 -0.83 -3.66
CA ASN A 42 10.21 -0.86 -4.11
C ASN A 42 9.51 0.48 -3.89
N LEU A 43 8.52 0.76 -4.73
CA LEU A 43 7.57 1.85 -4.55
C LEU A 43 6.15 1.36 -4.84
N ALA A 44 5.27 1.43 -3.86
CA ALA A 44 3.84 1.21 -4.05
C ALA A 44 3.07 2.45 -3.65
N TYR A 45 2.09 2.85 -4.47
CA TYR A 45 1.30 4.03 -4.22
C TYR A 45 -0.18 3.83 -4.56
N PHE A 46 -1.02 4.63 -3.90
CA PHE A 46 -2.46 4.68 -4.15
C PHE A 46 -2.98 6.11 -4.03
N PHE A 47 -3.88 6.51 -4.92
CA PHE A 47 -4.58 7.79 -4.85
C PHE A 47 -6.05 7.53 -4.51
N CYS A 48 -6.48 7.93 -3.31
CA CYS A 48 -7.91 7.97 -3.01
C CYS A 48 -8.57 9.09 -3.84
N GLN A 49 -9.75 8.82 -4.40
CA GLN A 49 -10.45 9.79 -5.27
C GLN A 49 -11.94 9.81 -4.97
N ALA A 50 -12.45 10.72 -4.14
CA ALA A 50 -13.83 10.78 -3.62
C ALA A 50 -15.00 10.42 -4.58
N THR A 51 -14.83 10.52 -5.90
CA THR A 51 -15.86 10.29 -6.92
C THR A 51 -16.22 8.83 -7.22
N ASP A 52 -15.48 7.82 -6.74
CA ASP A 52 -15.88 6.39 -6.92
C ASP A 52 -15.82 5.57 -5.62
N SER A 53 -16.96 5.51 -4.92
CA SER A 53 -17.15 4.75 -3.68
C SER A 53 -16.95 3.23 -3.84
N ARG A 54 -16.86 2.70 -5.06
CA ARG A 54 -16.48 1.29 -5.31
C ARG A 54 -14.99 1.04 -5.15
N ILE A 55 -14.16 2.11 -5.17
CA ILE A 55 -12.69 2.07 -5.21
C ILE A 55 -12.06 2.83 -4.02
N ASN A 56 -12.82 3.62 -3.26
CA ASN A 56 -12.28 4.39 -2.11
C ASN A 56 -12.55 3.74 -0.76
N ASN A 57 -12.21 2.47 -0.61
CA ASN A 57 -12.27 1.81 0.68
C ASN A 57 -10.93 1.15 0.99
N ALA A 58 -10.73 0.80 2.27
CA ALA A 58 -9.48 0.20 2.74
C ALA A 58 -9.11 -1.06 1.92
N ILE A 59 -10.10 -1.83 1.44
CA ILE A 59 -9.88 -3.01 0.61
C ILE A 59 -9.18 -2.64 -0.71
N ALA A 60 -9.62 -1.57 -1.38
CA ALA A 60 -9.02 -1.14 -2.64
C ALA A 60 -7.59 -0.61 -2.45
N VAL A 61 -7.35 0.15 -1.37
CA VAL A 61 -6.00 0.62 -1.00
C VAL A 61 -5.09 -0.59 -0.79
N LEU A 62 -5.49 -1.54 0.07
CA LEU A 62 -4.72 -2.74 0.37
C LEU A 62 -4.44 -3.57 -0.89
N ARG A 63 -5.46 -3.82 -1.72
CA ARG A 63 -5.30 -4.55 -2.99
C ARG A 63 -4.32 -3.87 -3.93
N GLY A 64 -4.40 -2.54 -4.07
CA GLY A 64 -3.51 -1.76 -4.91
C GLY A 64 -2.05 -1.88 -4.46
N LEU A 65 -1.80 -1.72 -3.16
CA LEU A 65 -0.45 -1.84 -2.58
C LEU A 65 0.11 -3.27 -2.72
N ILE A 66 -0.67 -4.29 -2.37
CA ILE A 66 -0.28 -5.70 -2.54
C ILE A 66 0.08 -6.00 -3.99
N TYR A 67 -0.74 -5.57 -4.93
CA TYR A 67 -0.51 -5.80 -6.36
C TYR A 67 0.79 -5.16 -6.84
N LEU A 68 1.05 -3.89 -6.47
CA LEU A 68 2.27 -3.19 -6.86
C LEU A 68 3.52 -3.81 -6.26
N LEU A 69 3.48 -4.24 -4.99
CA LEU A 69 4.60 -4.93 -4.35
C LEU A 69 4.86 -6.30 -4.99
N GLY A 70 3.80 -7.10 -5.20
CA GLY A 70 3.92 -8.41 -5.85
C GLY A 70 4.50 -8.31 -7.27
N ARG A 71 4.15 -7.27 -8.03
CA ARG A 71 4.74 -7.04 -9.36
C ARG A 71 6.23 -6.73 -9.32
N GLN A 72 6.70 -6.00 -8.30
CA GLN A 72 8.11 -5.63 -8.16
C GLN A 72 8.95 -6.76 -7.57
N GLN A 73 8.36 -7.59 -6.69
CA GLN A 73 8.99 -8.77 -6.11
C GLN A 73 8.05 -9.99 -6.19
N PRO A 74 8.08 -10.75 -7.31
CA PRO A 74 7.13 -11.84 -7.56
C PRO A 74 7.04 -12.93 -6.49
N HIS A 75 8.10 -13.15 -5.69
CA HIS A 75 8.06 -14.12 -4.59
C HIS A 75 7.03 -13.76 -3.50
N LEU A 76 6.68 -12.48 -3.37
CA LEU A 76 5.68 -12.02 -2.41
C LEU A 76 4.26 -12.50 -2.75
N PHE A 77 4.00 -12.95 -3.98
CA PHE A 77 2.72 -13.60 -4.31
C PHE A 77 2.47 -14.89 -3.53
N SER A 78 3.51 -15.48 -2.93
CA SER A 78 3.37 -16.62 -2.03
C SER A 78 2.52 -16.30 -0.79
N TYR A 79 2.49 -15.04 -0.32
CA TYR A 79 1.64 -14.61 0.80
C TYR A 79 0.15 -14.65 0.43
N ILE A 80 -0.18 -14.24 -0.80
CA ILE A 80 -1.55 -14.33 -1.32
C ILE A 80 -1.96 -15.81 -1.41
N ARG A 81 -1.09 -16.65 -1.97
CA ARG A 81 -1.37 -18.07 -2.15
C ARG A 81 -1.57 -18.80 -0.82
N LYS A 82 -0.74 -18.53 0.19
CA LYS A 82 -0.89 -19.11 1.53
C LYS A 82 -2.29 -18.80 2.10
N PHE A 83 -2.78 -17.59 1.86
CA PHE A 83 -4.09 -17.17 2.34
C PHE A 83 -5.24 -17.87 1.61
N THR A 84 -5.14 -18.05 0.29
CA THR A 84 -6.13 -18.79 -0.50
C THR A 84 -6.15 -20.28 -0.17
N ASP A 85 -4.97 -20.87 0.04
CA ASP A 85 -4.81 -22.29 0.31
C ASP A 85 -5.28 -22.66 1.74
N ALA A 86 -5.30 -21.70 2.67
CA ALA A 86 -5.84 -21.86 4.02
C ALA A 86 -7.39 -21.97 4.07
N GLY A 87 -8.07 -21.94 2.92
CA GLY A 87 -9.53 -22.04 2.85
C GLY A 87 -10.25 -20.80 3.40
N THR A 88 -9.53 -19.69 3.56
CA THR A 88 -10.10 -18.46 4.10
C THR A 88 -11.07 -17.90 3.08
N SER A 89 -12.37 -18.01 3.38
CA SER A 89 -13.41 -17.43 2.54
C SER A 89 -13.26 -15.91 2.55
N LEU A 90 -12.97 -15.33 1.38
CA LEU A 90 -13.01 -13.90 1.13
C LEU A 90 -14.47 -13.44 1.06
N SER A 91 -15.22 -13.65 2.14
CA SER A 91 -16.50 -12.98 2.31
C SER A 91 -16.26 -11.48 2.49
N ASP A 92 -17.21 -10.66 2.05
CA ASP A 92 -17.05 -9.20 2.06
C ASP A 92 -16.72 -8.65 3.46
N ALA A 93 -17.19 -9.32 4.52
CA ALA A 93 -16.94 -8.94 5.91
C ALA A 93 -15.49 -9.13 6.37
N ASN A 94 -14.80 -10.18 5.92
CA ASN A 94 -13.44 -10.52 6.40
C ASN A 94 -12.33 -10.13 5.42
N THR A 95 -12.70 -9.66 4.23
CA THR A 95 -11.75 -9.32 3.16
C THR A 95 -10.75 -8.22 3.57
N GLY A 96 -11.16 -7.24 4.37
CA GLY A 96 -10.25 -6.18 4.84
C GLY A 96 -9.15 -6.70 5.76
N PHE A 97 -9.49 -7.56 6.72
CA PHE A 97 -8.53 -8.18 7.63
C PHE A 97 -7.57 -9.11 6.89
N ALA A 98 -8.11 -9.96 6.02
CA ALA A 98 -7.34 -10.83 5.14
C ALA A 98 -6.24 -10.09 4.36
N LEU A 99 -6.60 -8.98 3.73
CA LEU A 99 -5.66 -8.19 2.94
C LEU A 99 -4.67 -7.44 3.82
N SER A 100 -5.07 -7.04 5.04
CA SER A 100 -4.16 -6.42 6.00
C SER A 100 -3.09 -7.42 6.44
N ASP A 101 -3.49 -8.64 6.79
CA ASP A 101 -2.57 -9.73 7.17
C ASP A 101 -1.61 -10.10 6.02
N ILE A 102 -2.13 -10.14 4.78
CA ILE A 102 -1.29 -10.38 3.59
C ILE A 102 -0.26 -9.27 3.44
N LEU A 103 -0.68 -8.00 3.49
CA LEU A 103 0.22 -6.87 3.34
C LEU A 103 1.26 -6.84 4.47
N GLU A 104 0.85 -7.08 5.72
CA GLU A 104 1.75 -7.17 6.86
C GLU A 104 2.77 -8.31 6.68
N GLY A 105 2.33 -9.48 6.24
CA GLY A 105 3.21 -10.60 5.92
C GLY A 105 4.23 -10.26 4.82
N MET A 106 3.80 -9.55 3.76
CA MET A 106 4.71 -9.08 2.70
C MET A 106 5.70 -8.04 3.23
N LEU A 107 5.24 -7.10 4.08
CA LEU A 107 6.08 -6.05 4.66
C LEU A 107 7.09 -6.59 5.69
N GLY A 108 6.78 -7.73 6.31
CA GLY A 108 7.67 -8.47 7.23
C GLY A 108 8.60 -9.48 6.55
N ASP A 109 8.56 -9.66 5.23
CA ASP A 109 9.43 -10.62 4.53
C ASP A 109 10.90 -10.19 4.65
N ALA A 110 11.77 -11.11 5.08
CA ALA A 110 13.19 -10.85 5.26
C ALA A 110 13.93 -10.48 3.95
N ASN A 111 13.37 -10.83 2.79
CA ASN A 111 13.90 -10.52 1.47
C ASN A 111 13.18 -9.34 0.79
N LEU A 112 12.29 -8.65 1.52
CA LEU A 112 11.69 -7.43 1.04
C LEU A 112 12.77 -6.37 0.86
N LYS A 113 12.82 -5.78 -0.33
CA LYS A 113 13.66 -4.61 -0.59
C LYS A 113 13.15 -3.42 0.23
N LEU A 114 14.01 -2.43 0.47
CA LEU A 114 13.56 -1.16 1.06
C LEU A 114 12.36 -0.63 0.26
N THR A 115 11.25 -0.41 0.95
CA THR A 115 9.94 -0.16 0.33
C THR A 115 9.40 1.19 0.74
N TYR A 116 9.01 1.99 -0.24
CA TYR A 116 8.26 3.22 -0.05
C TYR A 116 6.77 2.97 -0.30
N LEU A 117 5.93 3.33 0.67
CA LEU A 117 4.47 3.31 0.54
C LEU A 117 3.96 4.75 0.52
N VAL A 118 3.18 5.11 -0.50
CA VAL A 118 2.62 6.46 -0.65
C VAL A 118 1.11 6.38 -0.83
N ILE A 119 0.35 7.04 0.04
CA ILE A 119 -1.12 7.10 -0.05
C ILE A 119 -1.54 8.57 -0.07
N ASP A 120 -2.16 9.01 -1.16
CA ASP A 120 -2.74 10.35 -1.27
C ASP A 120 -4.21 10.36 -0.85
N ALA A 121 -4.64 11.47 -0.26
CA ALA A 121 -6.01 11.71 0.18
C ALA A 121 -6.60 10.58 1.07
N LEU A 122 -5.80 10.06 2.00
CA LEU A 122 -6.22 8.96 2.89
C LEU A 122 -7.51 9.30 3.68
N ASP A 123 -7.77 10.57 3.96
CA ASP A 123 -9.01 11.05 4.58
C ASP A 123 -10.26 10.85 3.72
N GLU A 124 -10.12 10.69 2.40
CA GLU A 124 -11.20 10.34 1.48
C GLU A 124 -11.48 8.82 1.44
N CYS A 125 -10.67 8.01 2.13
CA CYS A 125 -10.89 6.57 2.28
C CYS A 125 -12.03 6.31 3.27
N MET A 126 -13.27 6.36 2.78
CA MET A 126 -14.47 6.14 3.57
C MET A 126 -14.74 4.64 3.72
N GLY A 127 -14.12 4.04 4.73
CA GLY A 127 -14.50 2.74 5.28
C GLY A 127 -14.48 2.83 6.80
N ARG A 128 -15.65 2.84 7.44
CA ARG A 128 -15.73 2.64 8.90
C ARG A 128 -15.18 1.24 9.18
N VAL A 129 -14.00 1.14 9.79
CA VAL A 129 -13.66 -0.06 10.55
C VAL A 129 -14.63 -0.08 11.72
N VAL A 130 -15.68 -0.90 11.62
CA VAL A 130 -16.47 -1.25 12.79
C VAL A 130 -15.57 -2.12 13.63
N VAL A 131 -14.93 -1.51 14.63
CA VAL A 131 -14.26 -2.26 15.69
C VAL A 131 -15.37 -2.90 16.50
N GLY A 132 -15.56 -4.22 16.32
CA GLY A 132 -16.43 -5.07 17.13
C GLY A 132 -15.65 -5.69 18.28
#